data_AF-A0A4R1QJG9-F1
#
_entry.id   AF-A0A4R1QJG9-F1
#
_cell.length_a   1.000
_cell.length_b   1.000
_cell.length_c   1.000
_cell.angle_alpha   90.00
_cell.angle_beta   90.00
_cell.angle_gamma   90.00
#
_symmetry.space_group_name_H-M   'P 1'
#
loop_
_entity.id
_entity.type
_entity.pdbx_description
1 polymer ?
#
loop_
_entity_poly.entity_id
_entity_poly.type
_entity_poly.pdbx_seq_one_letter_code
_entity_poly.pdbx_strand_id
1 'polypeptide(L)'
;MEMTTHPMTRMPTSGSSYEEWNQDKTRRMNIWDSKRFPQNQCPHCNGSGWVWKDWGEGEWAPCSCQSRIQTRKHTENAGLSKSLAKFNLNDFRADQAWQTALLKSTCDYARHPKGFLFICGQPGAGKTHLAAGAFNYILKGGARGKGRSWPDLMAELKAAQNTPDYVRLMDELKGCQILYLDDFLHAVKKQPTTGDLKLAFEIINARYDNDRNPTIITSNLTPSEIAKFDSSLSGRIVEAAGAHMLIIAPDPDRDYRTRKGVEV
;
A
#
# COMPACT_ATOMS: atom_id res chain seq x y z
N MET A 1 20.22 13.94 1.59
CA MET A 1 21.30 13.01 1.95
C MET A 1 22.54 13.55 1.29
N GLU A 2 23.42 14.21 2.04
CA GLU A 2 24.61 14.84 1.50
C GLU A 2 25.46 13.81 0.75
N MET A 3 25.79 14.14 -0.50
CA MET A 3 26.75 13.40 -1.29
C MET A 3 28.11 13.57 -0.62
N THR A 4 28.52 12.57 0.15
CA THR A 4 29.90 12.48 0.63
C THR A 4 30.79 12.41 -0.61
N THR A 5 31.58 13.47 -0.81
CA THR A 5 32.53 13.57 -1.92
C THR A 5 33.53 12.43 -1.80
N HIS A 6 33.45 11.44 -2.70
CA HIS A 6 34.52 10.48 -2.85
C HIS A 6 35.75 11.21 -3.41
N PRO A 7 36.94 11.00 -2.85
CA PRO A 7 38.14 11.72 -3.27
C PRO A 7 38.36 11.49 -4.76
N MET A 8 38.56 12.57 -5.52
CA MET A 8 38.89 12.48 -6.94
C MET A 8 40.13 11.59 -7.09
N THR A 9 39.94 10.43 -7.67
CA THR A 9 41.01 9.48 -7.99
C THR A 9 41.86 10.13 -9.09
N ARG A 10 43.12 10.45 -8.78
CA ARG A 10 44.08 10.97 -9.77
C ARG A 10 44.23 9.97 -10.93
N MET A 11 44.31 10.49 -12.15
CA MET A 11 44.62 9.71 -13.37
C MET A 11 45.93 8.92 -13.19
N PRO A 12 46.06 7.75 -13.83
CA PRO A 12 47.22 6.89 -13.62
C PRO A 12 48.47 7.53 -14.22
N THR A 13 49.54 7.58 -13.43
CA THR A 13 50.88 7.90 -13.91
C THR A 13 51.55 6.60 -14.38
N SER A 14 51.64 6.46 -15.71
CA SER A 14 52.41 5.46 -16.47
C SER A 14 52.26 3.99 -16.05
N GLY A 15 51.58 3.20 -16.90
CA GLY A 15 51.68 1.73 -16.89
C GLY A 15 50.38 0.96 -17.07
N SER A 16 49.23 1.57 -16.78
CA SER A 16 47.90 0.99 -17.05
C SER A 16 47.21 1.73 -18.19
N SER A 17 46.48 1.00 -19.03
CA SER A 17 45.64 1.63 -20.05
C SER A 17 44.51 2.42 -19.39
N TYR A 18 44.02 3.47 -20.06
CA TYR A 18 42.87 4.25 -19.58
C TYR A 18 41.65 3.35 -19.28
N GLU A 19 41.45 2.31 -20.08
CA GLU A 19 40.42 1.29 -19.88
C GLU A 19 40.62 0.49 -18.59
N GLU A 20 41.83 0.03 -18.30
CA GLU A 20 42.12 -0.71 -17.06
C GLU A 20 41.92 0.16 -15.81
N TRP A 21 42.34 1.43 -15.86
CA TRP A 21 42.11 2.37 -14.76
C TRP A 21 40.62 2.66 -14.56
N ASN A 22 39.86 2.84 -15.63
CA ASN A 22 38.42 3.02 -15.58
C ASN A 22 37.69 1.78 -15.04
N GLN A 23 38.12 0.58 -15.41
CA GLN A 23 37.59 -0.68 -14.88
C GLN A 23 37.90 -0.84 -13.38
N ASP A 24 39.12 -0.51 -12.94
CA ASP A 24 39.48 -0.52 -11.50
C ASP A 24 38.67 0.51 -10.72
N LYS A 25 38.51 1.73 -11.25
CA LYS A 25 37.70 2.78 -10.65
C LYS A 25 36.23 2.34 -10.53
N THR A 26 35.65 1.80 -11.60
CA THR A 26 34.27 1.28 -11.60
C THR A 26 34.11 0.14 -10.60
N ARG A 27 35.09 -0.78 -10.54
CA ARG A 27 35.11 -1.85 -9.55
C ARG A 27 35.12 -1.28 -8.13
N ARG A 28 36.01 -0.33 -7.84
CA ARG A 28 36.14 0.34 -6.54
C ARG A 28 34.87 1.07 -6.10
N MET A 29 34.27 1.83 -7.01
CA MET A 29 33.02 2.54 -6.75
C MET A 29 31.86 1.59 -6.44
N ASN A 30 31.94 0.34 -6.93
CA ASN A 30 30.95 -0.72 -6.71
C ASN A 30 31.46 -1.84 -5.76
N ILE A 31 32.48 -1.62 -4.92
CA ILE A 31 32.97 -2.65 -3.97
C ILE A 31 31.92 -2.96 -2.88
N TRP A 32 31.73 -4.26 -2.64
CA TRP A 32 30.84 -4.81 -1.63
C TRP A 32 31.29 -4.50 -0.20
N ASP A 33 30.44 -3.76 0.53
CA ASP A 33 30.56 -3.51 1.97
C ASP A 33 29.22 -3.81 2.66
N SER A 34 29.14 -4.97 3.29
CA SER A 34 27.95 -5.43 4.01
C SER A 34 27.61 -4.59 5.25
N LYS A 35 28.55 -3.79 5.76
CA LYS A 35 28.32 -2.93 6.94
C LYS A 35 27.57 -1.66 6.58
N ARG A 36 27.67 -1.19 5.34
CA ARG A 36 27.10 0.10 4.91
C ARG A 36 25.59 0.06 4.71
N PHE A 37 25.04 -1.08 4.29
CA PHE A 37 23.61 -1.26 4.03
C PHE A 37 23.13 -2.69 4.38
N PRO A 38 23.08 -3.06 5.68
CA PRO A 38 22.79 -4.42 6.13
C PRO A 38 21.40 -4.94 5.71
N GLN A 39 20.50 -4.00 5.44
CA GLN A 39 19.08 -4.21 5.12
C GLN A 39 18.85 -4.54 3.63
N ASN A 40 19.85 -4.39 2.76
CA ASN A 40 19.74 -4.64 1.32
C ASN A 40 21.01 -5.31 0.77
N GLN A 41 21.05 -6.64 0.81
CA GLN A 41 22.20 -7.44 0.37
C GLN A 41 22.22 -7.63 -1.16
N CYS A 42 22.17 -6.54 -1.92
CA CYS A 42 22.30 -6.61 -3.37
C CYS A 42 23.77 -6.72 -3.77
N PRO A 43 24.19 -7.72 -4.57
CA PRO A 43 25.58 -7.89 -4.99
C PRO A 43 26.05 -6.88 -6.04
N HIS A 44 25.14 -6.10 -6.64
CA HIS A 44 25.47 -5.11 -7.67
C HIS A 44 25.63 -3.70 -7.11
N CYS A 45 24.69 -3.26 -6.27
CA CYS A 45 24.64 -1.91 -5.70
C CYS A 45 25.16 -1.84 -4.25
N ASN A 46 25.50 -2.98 -3.66
CA ASN A 46 25.92 -3.14 -2.26
C ASN A 46 24.94 -2.51 -1.27
N GLY A 47 23.66 -2.56 -1.64
CA GLY A 47 22.58 -2.03 -0.86
C GLY A 47 22.21 -0.56 -1.10
N SER A 48 23.07 0.21 -1.79
CA SER A 48 22.87 1.65 -2.01
C SER A 48 21.68 1.98 -2.93
N GLY A 49 21.34 1.08 -3.85
CA GLY A 49 20.37 1.34 -4.92
C GLY A 49 20.99 1.88 -6.22
N TRP A 50 22.27 2.21 -6.23
CA TRP A 50 22.94 2.87 -7.35
C TRP A 50 24.21 2.10 -7.75
N VAL A 51 24.57 2.18 -9.02
CA VAL A 51 25.81 1.61 -9.58
C VAL A 51 26.52 2.67 -10.40
N TRP A 52 27.84 2.70 -10.33
CA TRP A 52 28.65 3.52 -11.22
C TRP A 52 28.73 2.85 -12.60
N LYS A 53 28.29 3.53 -13.66
CA LYS A 53 28.43 3.09 -15.06
C LYS A 53 29.47 3.94 -15.75
N ASP A 54 30.31 3.31 -16.56
CA ASP A 54 31.31 4.02 -17.36
C ASP A 54 30.85 4.17 -18.82
N TRP A 55 30.55 5.41 -19.20
CA TRP A 55 30.42 5.88 -20.59
C TRP A 55 31.28 7.15 -20.77
N GLY A 56 32.56 7.09 -20.42
CA GLY A 56 33.53 8.18 -20.61
C GLY A 56 33.81 8.98 -19.33
N GLU A 57 32.85 9.77 -18.83
CA GLU A 57 33.03 10.54 -17.57
C GLU A 57 32.53 9.79 -16.31
N GLY A 58 31.80 8.70 -16.52
CA GLY A 58 31.20 7.87 -15.49
C GLY A 58 30.03 8.56 -14.79
N GLU A 59 28.89 7.86 -14.71
CA GLU A 59 27.67 8.38 -14.09
C GLU A 59 27.09 7.39 -13.08
N TRP A 60 26.47 7.91 -12.03
CA TRP A 60 25.65 7.10 -11.13
C TRP A 60 24.34 6.75 -11.83
N ALA A 61 24.11 5.46 -12.01
CA ALA A 61 22.89 4.95 -12.60
C ALA A 61 22.08 4.14 -11.58
N PRO A 62 20.75 4.09 -11.75
CA PRO A 62 19.90 3.24 -10.95
C PRO A 62 20.30 1.77 -11.10
N CYS A 63 20.44 1.06 -9.99
CA CYS A 63 20.65 -0.38 -10.03
C CYS A 63 19.34 -1.12 -10.30
N SER A 64 19.42 -2.33 -10.88
CA SER A 64 18.28 -3.25 -10.96
C SER A 64 17.63 -3.55 -9.61
N CYS A 65 18.37 -3.41 -8.51
CA CYS A 65 17.91 -3.57 -7.13
C CYS A 65 16.93 -2.45 -6.69
N GLN A 66 16.89 -1.32 -7.40
CA GLN A 66 16.24 -0.10 -6.92
C GLN A 66 14.72 -0.20 -6.86
N SER A 67 14.10 -0.98 -7.75
CA SER A 67 12.66 -1.28 -7.68
C SER A 67 12.31 -1.94 -6.34
N ARG A 68 13.04 -2.99 -5.94
CA ARG A 68 12.86 -3.66 -4.64
C ARG A 68 13.06 -2.71 -3.45
N ILE A 69 14.05 -1.82 -3.50
CA ILE A 69 14.28 -0.83 -2.45
C ILE A 69 13.10 0.15 -2.36
N GLN A 70 12.65 0.66 -3.50
CA GLN A 70 11.53 1.60 -3.54
C GLN A 70 10.25 0.95 -3.05
N THR A 71 9.92 -0.26 -3.52
CA THR A 71 8.78 -1.04 -3.03
C THR A 71 8.84 -1.21 -1.51
N ARG A 72 9.99 -1.61 -0.96
CA ARG A 72 10.16 -1.76 0.49
C ARG A 72 9.86 -0.45 1.24
N LYS A 73 10.44 0.66 0.78
CA LYS A 73 10.18 2.00 1.35
C LYS A 73 8.72 2.40 1.23
N HIS A 74 8.07 2.09 0.10
CA HIS A 74 6.66 2.40 -0.12
C HIS A 74 5.76 1.60 0.81
N THR A 75 6.04 0.31 1.03
CA THR A 75 5.34 -0.52 2.02
C THR A 75 5.55 -0.02 3.45
N GLU A 76 6.79 0.31 3.83
CA GLU A 76 7.11 0.84 5.16
C GLU A 76 6.40 2.18 5.42
N ASN A 77 6.35 3.07 4.43
CA ASN A 77 5.71 4.38 4.54
C ASN A 77 4.19 4.35 4.35
N ALA A 78 3.62 3.21 3.96
CA ALA A 78 2.20 3.09 3.71
C ALA A 78 1.36 3.16 4.99
N GLY A 79 1.95 2.97 6.18
CA GLY A 79 1.21 3.04 7.44
C GLY A 79 0.35 1.81 7.75
N LEU A 80 0.51 0.72 6.98
CA LEU A 80 -0.10 -0.57 7.30
C LEU A 80 0.54 -1.18 8.53
N SER A 81 -0.27 -1.80 9.38
CA SER A 81 0.25 -2.63 10.46
C SER A 81 1.04 -3.82 9.90
N LYS A 82 2.02 -4.31 10.67
CA LYS A 82 2.84 -5.47 10.25
C LYS A 82 2.00 -6.71 9.93
N SER A 83 0.83 -6.86 10.54
CA SER A 83 -0.08 -7.97 10.30
C SER A 83 -0.82 -7.86 8.96
N LEU A 84 -1.04 -6.65 8.44
CA LEU A 84 -1.65 -6.43 7.12
C LEU A 84 -0.62 -6.49 5.99
N ALA A 85 0.62 -6.05 6.25
CA ALA A 85 1.71 -6.03 5.27
C ALA A 85 2.13 -7.41 4.75
N LYS A 86 1.78 -8.50 5.47
CA LYS A 86 2.09 -9.88 5.07
C LYS A 86 1.09 -10.50 4.09
N PHE A 87 -0.11 -9.93 3.93
CA PHE A 87 -1.14 -10.55 3.10
C PHE A 87 -0.79 -10.51 1.61
N ASN A 88 -1.02 -11.63 0.93
CA ASN A 88 -0.89 -11.80 -0.50
C ASN A 88 -2.16 -12.45 -1.06
N LEU A 89 -2.60 -12.03 -2.25
CA LEU A 89 -3.74 -12.62 -2.95
C LEU A 89 -3.52 -14.11 -3.25
N ASN A 90 -2.28 -14.54 -3.50
CA ASN A 90 -1.95 -15.95 -3.74
C ASN A 90 -2.18 -16.84 -2.51
N ASP A 91 -2.19 -16.26 -1.31
CA ASP A 91 -2.39 -16.99 -0.05
C ASP A 91 -3.87 -17.11 0.34
N PHE A 92 -4.77 -16.48 -0.43
CA PHE A 92 -6.20 -16.52 -0.15
C PHE A 92 -6.78 -17.86 -0.61
N ARG A 93 -7.35 -18.62 0.33
CA ARG A 93 -7.99 -19.90 0.03
C ARG A 93 -9.41 -19.67 -0.48
N ALA A 94 -9.66 -20.10 -1.71
CA ALA A 94 -10.94 -20.00 -2.38
C ALA A 94 -11.54 -21.39 -2.60
N ASP A 95 -12.04 -21.99 -1.53
CA ASP A 95 -12.62 -23.34 -1.53
C ASP A 95 -14.04 -23.38 -2.09
N GLN A 96 -14.72 -22.21 -2.11
CA GLN A 96 -16.10 -22.06 -2.56
C GLN A 96 -16.21 -21.10 -3.75
N ALA A 97 -17.26 -21.26 -4.57
CA ALA A 97 -17.47 -20.47 -5.79
C ALA A 97 -17.51 -18.95 -5.53
N TRP A 98 -18.15 -18.52 -4.44
CA TRP A 98 -18.19 -17.10 -4.08
C TRP A 98 -16.80 -16.54 -3.70
N GLN A 99 -15.96 -17.33 -3.02
CA GLN A 99 -14.58 -16.94 -2.70
C GLN A 99 -13.74 -16.80 -3.96
N THR A 100 -13.95 -17.70 -4.93
CA THR A 100 -13.29 -17.63 -6.24
C THR A 100 -13.70 -16.36 -7.00
N ALA A 101 -14.99 -16.02 -6.97
CA ALA A 101 -15.49 -14.79 -7.60
C ALA A 101 -14.91 -13.53 -6.94
N LEU A 102 -14.83 -13.49 -5.60
CA LEU A 102 -14.20 -12.40 -4.85
C LEU A 102 -12.73 -12.25 -5.21
N LEU A 103 -11.97 -13.35 -5.19
CA LEU A 103 -10.54 -13.34 -5.51
C LEU A 103 -10.32 -12.87 -6.95
N LYS A 104 -11.13 -13.36 -7.91
CA LYS A 104 -11.04 -12.96 -9.32
C LYS A 104 -11.26 -11.46 -9.49
N SER A 105 -12.34 -10.90 -8.95
CA SER A 105 -12.62 -9.46 -9.06
C SER A 105 -11.58 -8.60 -8.33
N THR A 106 -11.09 -9.08 -7.19
CA THR A 106 -10.00 -8.40 -6.45
C THR A 106 -8.69 -8.38 -7.25
N CYS A 107 -8.31 -9.50 -7.87
CA CYS A 107 -7.14 -9.60 -8.73
C CYS A 107 -7.26 -8.70 -9.98
N ASP A 108 -8.46 -8.62 -10.55
CA ASP A 108 -8.75 -7.75 -11.69
C ASP A 108 -8.53 -6.27 -11.32
N TYR A 109 -9.15 -5.81 -10.22
CA TYR A 109 -8.91 -4.47 -9.68
C TYR A 109 -7.43 -4.21 -9.38
N ALA A 110 -6.74 -5.18 -8.76
CA ALA A 110 -5.33 -5.02 -8.40
C ALA A 110 -4.40 -4.82 -9.61
N ARG A 111 -4.75 -5.39 -10.78
CA ARG A 111 -4.01 -5.21 -12.03
C ARG A 111 -4.31 -3.88 -12.71
N HIS A 112 -5.55 -3.39 -12.57
CA HIS A 112 -6.04 -2.19 -13.24
C HIS A 112 -6.77 -1.27 -12.24
N PRO A 113 -6.06 -0.74 -11.23
CA PRO A 113 -6.72 -0.01 -10.15
C PRO A 113 -7.28 1.31 -10.67
N LYS A 114 -8.60 1.43 -10.63
CA LYS A 114 -9.36 2.64 -10.98
C LYS A 114 -10.63 2.70 -10.15
N GLY A 115 -11.02 3.88 -9.70
CA GLY A 115 -12.19 4.02 -8.84
C GLY A 115 -11.98 3.28 -7.52
N PHE A 116 -13.03 2.65 -7.00
CA PHE A 116 -13.00 2.00 -5.69
C PHE A 116 -13.05 0.47 -5.78
N LEU A 117 -12.38 -0.20 -4.86
CA LEU A 117 -12.65 -1.60 -4.52
C LEU A 117 -13.32 -1.60 -3.15
N PHE A 118 -14.59 -1.99 -3.09
CA PHE A 118 -15.33 -2.04 -1.84
C PHE A 118 -15.73 -3.47 -1.50
N ILE A 119 -15.12 -4.04 -0.45
CA ILE A 119 -15.43 -5.40 0.03
C ILE A 119 -16.17 -5.29 1.35
N CYS A 120 -17.43 -5.73 1.40
CA CYS A 120 -18.27 -5.54 2.58
C CYS A 120 -19.13 -6.74 2.98
N GLY A 121 -19.76 -6.65 4.15
CA GLY A 121 -20.69 -7.67 4.68
C GLY A 121 -20.06 -8.59 5.72
N GLN A 122 -20.31 -9.90 5.63
CA GLN A 122 -20.03 -10.91 6.67
C GLN A 122 -18.64 -10.77 7.35
N PRO A 123 -18.59 -10.56 8.68
CA PRO A 123 -17.36 -10.63 9.46
C PRO A 123 -16.64 -11.98 9.30
N GLY A 124 -15.30 -11.94 9.35
CA GLY A 124 -14.50 -13.18 9.29
C GLY A 124 -14.37 -13.84 7.90
N ALA A 125 -15.02 -13.30 6.87
CA ALA A 125 -15.01 -13.86 5.51
C ALA A 125 -13.77 -13.52 4.65
N GLY A 126 -12.71 -12.95 5.25
CA GLY A 126 -11.44 -12.68 4.56
C GLY A 126 -11.34 -11.37 3.76
N LYS A 127 -12.27 -10.42 3.98
CA LYS A 127 -12.26 -9.09 3.33
C LYS A 127 -10.92 -8.35 3.45
N THR A 128 -10.41 -8.27 4.67
CA THR A 128 -9.11 -7.64 4.99
C THR A 128 -7.95 -8.35 4.30
N HIS A 129 -7.96 -9.68 4.17
CA HIS A 129 -6.92 -10.42 3.45
C HIS A 129 -6.90 -10.00 1.97
N LEU A 130 -8.06 -10.04 1.31
CA LEU A 130 -8.20 -9.67 -0.10
C LEU A 130 -7.80 -8.21 -0.34
N ALA A 131 -8.35 -7.28 0.44
CA ALA A 131 -8.06 -5.84 0.31
C ALA A 131 -6.59 -5.51 0.57
N ALA A 132 -6.00 -6.03 1.65
CA ALA A 132 -4.58 -5.84 1.95
C ALA A 132 -3.70 -6.50 0.87
N GLY A 133 -4.08 -7.68 0.38
CA GLY A 133 -3.38 -8.36 -0.72
C GLY A 133 -3.37 -7.54 -2.01
N ALA A 134 -4.50 -6.96 -2.40
CA ALA A 134 -4.61 -6.07 -3.55
C ALA A 134 -3.78 -4.80 -3.37
N PHE A 135 -3.87 -4.15 -2.20
CA PHE A 135 -3.08 -2.97 -1.88
C PHE A 135 -1.57 -3.28 -1.95
N ASN A 136 -1.13 -4.38 -1.33
CA ASN A 136 0.27 -4.81 -1.35
C ASN A 136 0.75 -5.14 -2.76
N TYR A 137 -0.11 -5.75 -3.61
CA TYR A 137 0.21 -5.98 -5.02
C TYR A 137 0.44 -4.67 -5.77
N ILE A 138 -0.40 -3.66 -5.56
CA ILE A 138 -0.30 -2.34 -6.21
C ILE A 138 0.97 -1.60 -5.74
N LEU A 139 1.30 -1.64 -4.44
CA LEU A 139 2.55 -1.07 -3.92
C LEU A 139 3.79 -1.77 -4.51
N LYS A 140 3.74 -3.09 -4.70
CA LYS A 140 4.81 -3.85 -5.39
C LYS A 140 4.97 -3.44 -6.85
N GLY A 141 3.90 -2.96 -7.48
CA GLY A 141 3.93 -2.33 -8.81
C GLY A 141 4.58 -0.95 -8.85
N GLY A 142 5.01 -0.39 -7.70
CA GLY A 142 5.71 0.90 -7.60
C GLY A 142 4.83 2.08 -7.17
N ALA A 143 3.53 1.85 -6.92
CA ALA A 143 2.64 2.89 -6.41
C ALA A 143 3.00 3.30 -4.98
N ARG A 144 2.64 4.54 -4.62
CA ARG A 144 2.79 5.08 -3.25
C ARG A 144 1.42 5.27 -2.63
N GLY A 145 1.17 4.61 -1.52
CA GLY A 145 -0.15 4.61 -0.90
C GLY A 145 -0.14 4.85 0.59
N LYS A 146 -1.35 4.92 1.14
CA LYS A 146 -1.64 4.96 2.57
C LYS A 146 -2.65 3.89 2.91
N GLY A 147 -2.33 3.03 3.86
CA GLY A 147 -3.23 2.04 4.44
C GLY A 147 -3.50 2.41 5.90
N ARG A 148 -4.77 2.48 6.29
CA ARG A 148 -5.19 2.90 7.62
C ARG A 148 -6.31 2.01 8.14
N SER A 149 -6.19 1.61 9.40
CA SER A 149 -7.31 1.10 10.19
C SER A 149 -8.26 2.28 10.45
N TRP A 150 -9.55 2.12 10.13
CA TRP A 150 -10.53 3.19 10.29
C TRP A 150 -10.67 3.65 11.75
N PRO A 151 -10.78 2.77 12.76
CA PRO A 151 -10.80 3.20 14.16
C PRO A 151 -9.59 4.04 14.57
N ASP A 152 -8.38 3.60 14.18
CA ASP A 152 -7.14 4.30 14.53
C ASP A 152 -7.06 5.67 13.83
N LEU A 153 -7.46 5.72 12.56
CA LEU A 153 -7.52 6.95 11.79
C LEU A 153 -8.51 7.95 12.39
N MET A 154 -9.69 7.51 12.84
CA MET A 154 -10.67 8.39 13.48
C MET A 154 -10.16 8.93 14.80
N ALA A 155 -9.48 8.11 15.61
CA ALA A 155 -8.85 8.57 16.85
C ALA A 155 -7.80 9.65 16.57
N GLU A 156 -6.95 9.44 15.56
CA GLU A 156 -5.89 10.38 15.18
C GLU A 156 -6.46 11.70 14.62
N LEU A 157 -7.43 11.64 13.70
CA LEU A 157 -8.05 12.84 13.14
C LEU A 157 -8.79 13.67 14.19
N LYS A 158 -9.47 13.02 15.13
CA LYS A 158 -10.15 13.70 16.25
C LYS A 158 -9.15 14.33 17.21
N ALA A 159 -8.04 13.65 17.50
CA ALA A 159 -6.98 14.18 18.36
C ALA A 159 -6.25 15.37 17.71
N ALA A 160 -6.07 15.33 16.39
CA ALA A 160 -5.42 16.41 15.63
C ALA A 160 -6.36 17.60 15.35
N GLN A 161 -7.63 17.55 15.74
CA GLN A 161 -8.60 18.60 15.40
C GLN A 161 -8.12 19.98 15.87
N ASN A 162 -8.30 21.00 15.02
CA ASN A 162 -7.82 22.37 15.24
C ASN A 162 -6.28 22.53 15.30
N THR A 163 -5.53 21.54 14.80
CA THR A 163 -4.07 21.64 14.62
C THR A 163 -3.70 21.63 13.13
N PRO A 164 -2.51 22.15 12.77
CA PRO A 164 -1.99 22.03 11.40
C PRO A 164 -1.84 20.57 10.93
N ASP A 165 -1.67 19.63 11.86
CA ASP A 165 -1.54 18.21 11.55
C ASP A 165 -2.84 17.63 10.96
N TYR A 166 -4.02 18.15 11.34
CA TYR A 166 -5.29 17.74 10.73
C TYR A 166 -5.31 18.01 9.23
N VAL A 167 -4.92 19.24 8.82
CA VAL A 167 -4.90 19.64 7.41
C VAL A 167 -3.93 18.77 6.64
N ARG A 168 -2.71 18.58 7.15
CA ARG A 168 -1.69 17.72 6.52
C ARG A 168 -2.19 16.29 6.34
N LEU A 169 -2.75 15.70 7.41
CA LEU A 169 -3.26 14.33 7.37
C LEU A 169 -4.42 14.22 6.39
N MET A 170 -5.31 15.21 6.36
CA MET A 170 -6.44 15.19 5.43
C MET A 170 -6.02 15.32 3.97
N ASP A 171 -5.10 16.24 3.67
CA ASP A 171 -4.56 16.40 2.31
C ASP A 171 -3.85 15.13 1.84
N GLU A 172 -3.12 14.45 2.73
CA GLU A 172 -2.49 13.16 2.43
C GLU A 172 -3.54 12.09 2.09
N LEU A 173 -4.61 11.95 2.87
CA LEU A 173 -5.66 10.96 2.63
C LEU A 173 -6.45 11.24 1.34
N LYS A 174 -6.73 12.51 1.05
CA LYS A 174 -7.43 12.92 -0.18
C LYS A 174 -6.55 12.76 -1.42
N GLY A 175 -5.26 13.07 -1.31
CA GLY A 175 -4.35 13.20 -2.44
C GLY A 175 -3.42 12.01 -2.72
N CYS A 176 -3.26 11.06 -1.79
CA CYS A 176 -2.36 9.91 -2.01
C CYS A 176 -2.80 9.06 -3.21
N GLN A 177 -1.82 8.49 -3.93
CA GLN A 177 -2.07 7.78 -5.19
C GLN A 177 -3.00 6.59 -4.97
N ILE A 178 -2.85 5.87 -3.86
CA ILE A 178 -3.80 4.83 -3.45
C ILE A 178 -4.05 4.88 -1.94
N LEU A 179 -5.33 4.85 -1.56
CA LEU A 179 -5.76 4.79 -0.16
C LEU A 179 -6.39 3.42 0.12
N TYR A 180 -6.06 2.83 1.26
CA TYR A 180 -6.73 1.65 1.80
C TYR A 180 -7.28 1.98 3.18
N LEU A 181 -8.60 1.88 3.35
CA LEU A 181 -9.30 2.00 4.63
C LEU A 181 -9.81 0.62 5.07
N ASP A 182 -9.21 0.08 6.12
CA ASP A 182 -9.65 -1.20 6.71
C ASP A 182 -10.71 -0.98 7.79
N ASP A 183 -11.69 -1.87 7.87
CA ASP A 183 -12.79 -1.83 8.84
C ASP A 183 -13.54 -0.48 8.85
N PHE A 184 -13.77 0.07 7.66
CA PHE A 184 -14.46 1.34 7.44
C PHE A 184 -15.82 1.39 8.13
N LEU A 185 -16.05 2.48 8.88
CA LEU A 185 -17.24 2.70 9.70
C LEU A 185 -17.49 1.59 10.75
N HIS A 186 -16.46 0.83 11.14
CA HIS A 186 -16.55 -0.09 12.26
C HIS A 186 -16.90 0.66 13.55
N ALA A 187 -17.90 0.16 14.26
CA ALA A 187 -18.32 0.65 15.56
C ALA A 187 -18.90 -0.51 16.38
N VAL A 188 -18.74 -0.45 17.70
CA VAL A 188 -19.16 -1.52 18.65
C VAL A 188 -20.64 -1.90 18.48
N LYS A 189 -21.51 -0.94 18.16
CA LYS A 189 -22.95 -1.16 17.92
C LYS A 189 -23.36 -0.95 16.46
N LYS A 190 -22.41 -1.04 15.51
CA LYS A 190 -22.62 -0.75 14.07
C LYS A 190 -23.18 0.66 13.79
N GLN A 191 -23.04 1.59 14.72
CA GLN A 191 -23.46 2.98 14.56
C GLN A 191 -22.24 3.89 14.65
N PRO A 192 -21.76 4.42 13.50
CA PRO A 192 -20.73 5.43 13.48
C PRO A 192 -21.22 6.72 14.14
N THR A 193 -20.32 7.49 14.75
CA THR A 193 -20.70 8.81 15.28
C THR A 193 -20.91 9.81 14.14
N THR A 194 -21.65 10.89 14.39
CA THR A 194 -21.80 11.99 13.43
C THR A 194 -20.46 12.57 12.98
N GLY A 195 -19.47 12.61 13.89
CA GLY A 195 -18.10 13.03 13.56
C GLY A 195 -17.41 12.06 12.58
N ASP A 196 -17.57 10.75 12.79
CA ASP A 196 -17.00 9.74 11.88
C ASP A 196 -17.64 9.84 10.49
N LEU A 197 -18.96 10.04 10.41
CA LEU A 197 -19.67 10.20 9.14
C LEU A 197 -19.22 11.45 8.38
N LYS A 198 -19.00 12.58 9.08
CA LYS A 198 -18.48 13.81 8.46
C LYS A 198 -17.09 13.60 7.87
N LEU A 199 -16.18 13.00 8.63
CA LEU A 199 -14.82 12.70 8.17
C LEU A 199 -14.82 11.68 7.01
N ALA A 200 -15.66 10.65 7.11
CA ALA A 200 -15.88 9.68 6.05
C ALA A 200 -16.34 10.35 4.76
N PHE A 201 -17.37 11.20 4.85
CA PHE A 201 -17.87 11.94 3.70
C PHE A 201 -16.81 12.84 3.09
N GLU A 202 -16.04 13.56 3.89
CA GLU A 202 -14.97 14.44 3.41
C GLU A 202 -13.88 13.67 2.63
N ILE A 203 -13.40 12.55 3.18
CA ILE A 203 -12.42 11.67 2.51
C ILE A 203 -13.00 11.09 1.22
N ILE A 204 -14.19 10.49 1.32
CA ILE A 204 -14.78 9.74 0.22
C ILE A 204 -15.21 10.67 -0.92
N ASN A 205 -15.79 11.83 -0.62
CA ASN A 205 -16.17 12.80 -1.65
C ASN A 205 -14.95 13.27 -2.44
N ALA A 206 -13.87 13.67 -1.76
CA ALA A 206 -12.66 14.16 -2.44
C ALA A 206 -12.02 13.10 -3.36
N ARG A 207 -12.08 11.82 -2.97
CA ARG A 207 -11.54 10.72 -3.79
C ARG A 207 -12.51 10.24 -4.86
N TYR A 208 -13.81 10.34 -4.62
CA TYR A 208 -14.84 10.12 -5.62
C TYR A 208 -14.70 11.09 -6.79
N ASP A 209 -14.43 12.38 -6.50
CA ASP A 209 -14.22 13.42 -7.51
C ASP A 209 -12.95 13.21 -8.35
N ASN A 210 -12.06 12.29 -7.97
CA ASN A 210 -10.82 11.98 -8.67
C ASN A 210 -10.62 10.47 -8.87
N ASP A 211 -11.19 9.94 -9.96
CA ASP A 211 -11.15 8.51 -10.32
C ASP A 211 -9.74 7.95 -10.58
N ARG A 212 -8.73 8.82 -10.70
CA ARG A 212 -7.31 8.47 -10.85
C ARG A 212 -6.61 8.15 -9.53
N ASN A 213 -7.30 8.33 -8.40
CA ASN A 213 -6.80 8.01 -7.06
C ASN A 213 -7.52 6.75 -6.52
N PRO A 214 -7.11 5.53 -6.89
CA PRO A 214 -7.74 4.29 -6.46
C PRO A 214 -7.94 4.22 -4.94
N THR A 215 -9.07 3.63 -4.52
CA THR A 215 -9.40 3.51 -3.09
C THR A 215 -9.89 2.12 -2.77
N ILE A 216 -9.25 1.45 -1.81
CA ILE A 216 -9.66 0.15 -1.32
C ILE A 216 -10.35 0.35 0.03
N ILE A 217 -11.52 -0.23 0.21
CA ILE A 217 -12.32 -0.08 1.42
C ILE A 217 -12.82 -1.47 1.84
N THR A 218 -12.64 -1.83 3.11
CA THR A 218 -13.35 -2.97 3.72
C THR A 218 -14.36 -2.46 4.73
N SER A 219 -15.52 -3.11 4.85
CA SER A 219 -16.49 -2.77 5.91
C SER A 219 -17.33 -3.98 6.33
N ASN A 220 -17.79 -4.00 7.58
CA ASN A 220 -18.84 -4.95 7.99
C ASN A 220 -20.26 -4.43 7.66
N LEU A 221 -20.39 -3.19 7.19
CA LEU A 221 -21.64 -2.59 6.75
C LEU A 221 -21.80 -2.70 5.24
N THR A 222 -22.97 -3.14 4.80
CA THR A 222 -23.38 -3.10 3.40
C THR A 222 -23.72 -1.67 2.95
N PRO A 223 -23.77 -1.37 1.64
CA PRO A 223 -24.20 -0.07 1.15
C PRO A 223 -25.58 0.35 1.70
N SER A 224 -26.52 -0.60 1.78
CA SER A 224 -27.85 -0.35 2.33
C SER A 224 -27.84 -0.01 3.82
N GLU A 225 -26.89 -0.56 4.60
CA GLU A 225 -26.71 -0.18 6.00
C GLU A 225 -26.05 1.19 6.14
N ILE A 226 -25.04 1.50 5.31
CA ILE A 226 -24.40 2.83 5.28
C ILE A 226 -25.44 3.91 4.90
N ALA A 227 -26.32 3.62 3.94
CA ALA A 227 -27.34 4.55 3.48
C ALA A 227 -28.36 4.95 4.57
N LYS A 228 -28.51 4.14 5.63
CA LYS A 228 -29.34 4.49 6.80
C LYS A 228 -28.74 5.63 7.61
N PHE A 229 -27.43 5.83 7.52
CA PHE A 229 -26.70 6.89 8.21
C PHE A 229 -26.45 8.08 7.30
N ASP A 230 -26.03 7.81 6.06
CA ASP A 230 -25.76 8.82 5.04
C ASP A 230 -25.92 8.21 3.62
N SER A 231 -27.00 8.57 2.94
CA SER A 231 -27.32 8.10 1.59
C SER A 231 -26.33 8.62 0.54
N SER A 232 -25.79 9.83 0.75
CA SER A 232 -24.87 10.49 -0.17
C SER A 232 -23.47 9.89 -0.09
N LEU A 233 -23.03 9.48 1.09
CA LEU A 233 -21.82 8.69 1.30
C LEU A 233 -21.94 7.32 0.64
N SER A 234 -23.04 6.61 0.90
CA SER A 234 -23.28 5.28 0.31
C SER A 234 -23.32 5.33 -1.22
N GLY A 235 -24.06 6.29 -1.79
CA GLY A 235 -24.18 6.47 -3.25
C GLY A 235 -22.83 6.65 -3.93
N ARG A 236 -21.95 7.51 -3.40
CA ARG A 236 -20.59 7.72 -3.92
C ARG A 236 -19.75 6.45 -3.89
N ILE A 237 -19.81 5.68 -2.80
CA ILE A 237 -19.07 4.42 -2.68
C ILE A 237 -19.58 3.42 -3.73
N VAL A 238 -20.90 3.29 -3.89
CA VAL A 238 -21.49 2.37 -4.87
C VAL A 238 -21.12 2.75 -6.29
N GLU A 239 -21.25 4.03 -6.65
CA GLU A 239 -20.95 4.52 -7.99
C GLU A 239 -19.47 4.40 -8.32
N ALA A 240 -18.56 4.80 -7.42
CA ALA A 240 -17.13 4.66 -7.64
C ALA A 240 -16.64 3.20 -7.64
N ALA A 241 -17.31 2.31 -6.89
CA ALA A 241 -16.93 0.90 -6.85
C ALA A 241 -17.39 0.14 -8.10
N GLY A 242 -18.56 0.46 -8.64
CA GLY A 242 -19.10 -0.18 -9.84
C GLY A 242 -19.02 -1.71 -9.80
N ALA A 243 -18.29 -2.30 -10.75
CA ALA A 243 -18.10 -3.76 -10.85
C ALA A 243 -17.24 -4.37 -9.73
N HIS A 244 -16.51 -3.54 -8.98
CA HIS A 244 -15.66 -3.93 -7.84
C HIS A 244 -16.34 -3.69 -6.50
N MET A 245 -17.67 -3.60 -6.48
CA MET A 245 -18.49 -3.69 -5.28
C MET A 245 -18.75 -5.16 -4.94
N LEU A 246 -18.07 -5.65 -3.90
CA LEU A 246 -18.07 -7.05 -3.48
C LEU A 246 -18.81 -7.20 -2.14
N ILE A 247 -20.02 -7.73 -2.18
CA ILE A 247 -20.88 -7.91 -0.99
C ILE A 247 -20.90 -9.39 -0.59
N ILE A 248 -20.45 -9.68 0.63
CA ILE A 248 -20.48 -11.02 1.22
C ILE A 248 -21.72 -11.14 2.09
N ALA A 249 -22.70 -11.92 1.63
CA ALA A 249 -23.95 -12.13 2.37
C ALA A 249 -23.67 -12.74 3.77
N PRO A 250 -24.45 -12.34 4.80
CA PRO A 250 -24.31 -12.88 6.15
C PRO A 250 -24.52 -14.40 6.19
N ASP A 251 -23.60 -15.07 6.86
CA ASP A 251 -23.57 -16.52 6.99
C ASP A 251 -22.54 -16.87 8.08
N PRO A 252 -22.94 -17.38 9.25
CA PRO A 252 -22.02 -17.75 10.33
C PRO A 252 -20.93 -18.73 9.88
N ASP A 253 -21.26 -19.61 8.93
CA ASP A 253 -20.30 -20.58 8.42
C ASP A 253 -19.21 -19.89 7.62
N ARG A 254 -19.36 -18.64 7.16
CA ARG A 254 -18.31 -17.92 6.43
C ARG A 254 -17.31 -17.21 7.35
N ASP A 255 -17.48 -17.28 8.68
CA ASP A 255 -16.48 -16.77 9.62
C ASP A 255 -15.36 -17.80 9.83
N TYR A 256 -14.20 -17.57 9.19
CA TYR A 256 -13.06 -18.46 9.32
C TYR A 256 -12.43 -18.45 10.73
N ARG A 257 -12.75 -17.45 11.56
CA ARG A 257 -12.21 -17.31 12.92
C ARG A 257 -12.88 -18.29 13.88
N THR A 258 -14.15 -18.64 13.63
CA THR A 258 -14.94 -19.54 14.49
C THR A 258 -14.91 -20.99 14.02
N ARG A 259 -14.62 -21.26 12.73
CA ARG A 259 -14.48 -22.62 12.17
C ARG A 259 -13.39 -23.50 12.82
N LYS A 260 -12.44 -22.93 13.55
CA LYS A 260 -11.30 -23.67 14.14
C LYS A 260 -11.50 -24.12 15.59
N GLY A 261 -12.68 -23.88 16.17
CA GLY A 261 -13.01 -24.49 17.45
C GLY A 261 -13.17 -26.00 17.27
N VAL A 262 -12.31 -26.78 17.92
CA VAL A 262 -12.67 -28.18 18.21
C VAL A 262 -13.68 -28.09 19.35
N GLU A 263 -14.94 -28.38 19.07
CA GLU A 263 -15.89 -28.70 20.15
C GLU A 263 -15.41 -30.01 20.78
N VAL A 264 -14.97 -29.93 22.04
CA VAL A 264 -14.64 -31.07 22.90
C VAL A 264 -15.80 -31.36 23.84
#